data_AF-A0A1E7F0S3-F1
#
_entry.id   AF-A0A1E7F0S3-F1
#
_cell.length_a   1.000
_cell.length_b   1.000
_cell.length_c   1.000
_cell.angle_alpha   90.00
_cell.angle_beta   90.00
_cell.angle_gamma   90.00
#
_symmetry.space_group_name_H-M   'P 1'
#
loop_
_entity.id
_entity.type
_entity.pdbx_description
1 polymer ?
#
loop_
_entity_poly.entity_id
_entity_poly.type
_entity_poly.pdbx_seq_one_letter_code
_entity_poly.pdbx_strand_id
1 'polypeptide(L)'
;MATTQKGNKKTARSSGISTGVEGGNDSKRPQNISSASESNNIAVATNNNDDDEDNNRELPTPAELSKELSKIVSDRYSRDESVRALENLYNWALTGDNDFLKLFYTYGGIVRVVDFLKATMDDVNCEGSIRMECIADAAGVIAQIAYQEENFINNEIVAKIVATLLDCDGITTLIAASEEYTGEKGVPQLKAVCSVWHAFRNLTCILPSDTLMIQDTAIIIFGTGIDIISLLKSVDGDIASKTLENVFCSLDSIVNHDFVTKKYFQDENILSKCLEIFKMNGTWNLRSCEGLIEHAVDFFDTCDIKYLFDGSSDYKMIIPLLVAALKKFPLNDEIRSYVVTPSWNTVLRSGVMEPLILLLASDEINDEDEKNKVRTLISKLIA
;
A
#
# COMPACT_ATOMS: atom_id res chain seq x y z
N MET A 1 1.70 24.44 32.04
CA MET A 1 3.12 24.62 31.64
C MET A 1 3.15 24.49 30.14
N ALA A 2 3.38 25.60 29.44
CA ALA A 2 3.32 25.67 27.98
C ALA A 2 4.73 25.65 27.40
N THR A 3 5.03 24.68 26.55
CA THR A 3 6.28 24.64 25.77
C THR A 3 5.95 24.80 24.31
N THR A 4 6.27 25.98 23.79
CA THR A 4 6.27 26.37 22.39
C THR A 4 7.51 25.82 21.70
N GLN A 5 7.32 24.94 20.71
CA GLN A 5 8.41 24.47 19.85
C GLN A 5 8.52 25.38 18.62
N LYS A 6 9.65 26.08 18.52
CA LYS A 6 10.03 26.99 17.44
C LYS A 6 10.44 26.20 16.21
N GLY A 7 9.74 26.41 15.09
CA GLY A 7 10.20 26.01 13.76
C GLY A 7 11.35 26.88 13.27
N ASN A 8 12.40 26.26 12.74
CA ASN A 8 13.46 26.96 12.02
C ASN A 8 13.23 26.85 10.51
N LYS A 9 13.33 28.01 9.86
CA LYS A 9 13.04 28.28 8.46
C LYS A 9 14.35 28.61 7.73
N LYS A 10 14.54 27.97 6.57
CA LYS A 10 15.31 28.36 5.37
C LYS A 10 16.77 28.83 5.50
N THR A 11 17.59 28.27 4.62
CA THR A 11 18.47 29.07 3.76
C THR A 11 18.58 28.48 2.35
N ALA A 12 18.38 29.35 1.37
CA ALA A 12 18.59 29.14 -0.05
C ALA A 12 19.96 29.71 -0.48
N ARG A 13 20.58 29.13 -1.50
CA ARG A 13 21.61 29.68 -2.41
C ARG A 13 22.09 28.52 -3.31
N SER A 14 22.47 28.67 -4.58
CA SER A 14 22.69 29.82 -5.44
C SER A 14 22.70 29.29 -6.88
N SER A 15 22.15 30.08 -7.80
CA SER A 15 22.35 29.96 -9.24
C SER A 15 23.81 30.21 -9.62
N GLY A 16 24.30 29.45 -10.61
CA GLY A 16 25.59 29.64 -11.24
C GLY A 16 25.47 29.36 -12.74
N ILE A 17 25.46 30.43 -13.52
CA ILE A 17 25.48 30.45 -14.99
C ILE A 17 26.90 30.07 -15.44
N SER A 18 27.05 29.22 -16.46
CA SER A 18 28.23 29.25 -17.32
C SER A 18 27.90 28.88 -18.76
N THR A 19 28.49 29.66 -19.65
CA THR A 19 28.26 29.83 -21.08
C THR A 19 29.07 28.87 -21.94
N GLY A 20 28.40 28.29 -22.95
CA GLY A 20 28.83 28.21 -24.36
C GLY A 20 30.15 27.53 -24.72
N VAL A 21 30.06 26.50 -25.58
CA VAL A 21 30.97 26.30 -26.73
C VAL A 21 30.19 25.67 -27.89
N GLU A 22 30.26 26.35 -29.04
CA GLU A 22 29.86 25.90 -30.37
C GLU A 22 30.73 24.73 -30.88
N GLY A 23 30.15 23.84 -31.69
CA GLY A 23 30.93 22.87 -32.44
C GLY A 23 30.05 21.93 -33.23
N GLY A 24 29.71 22.32 -34.46
CA GLY A 24 28.92 21.50 -35.38
C GLY A 24 29.69 20.28 -35.93
N ASN A 25 28.92 19.33 -36.45
CA ASN A 25 29.16 18.81 -37.79
C ASN A 25 27.96 18.00 -38.30
N ASP A 26 27.54 18.38 -39.49
CA ASP A 26 26.66 17.63 -40.39
C ASP A 26 27.23 16.24 -40.70
N SER A 27 26.37 15.22 -40.74
CA SER A 27 26.40 14.28 -41.87
C SER A 27 25.09 13.54 -42.09
N LYS A 28 24.62 13.66 -43.32
CA LYS A 28 23.48 12.98 -43.94
C LYS A 28 23.79 11.50 -44.17
N ARG A 29 22.85 10.59 -43.89
CA ARG A 29 22.07 9.84 -44.90
C ARG A 29 21.13 8.80 -44.25
N PRO A 30 20.01 8.45 -44.90
CA PRO A 30 19.01 7.53 -44.37
C PRO A 30 19.20 6.11 -44.91
N GLN A 31 18.73 5.11 -44.15
CA GLN A 31 18.26 3.86 -44.74
C GLN A 31 16.94 3.45 -44.11
N ASN A 32 15.96 3.41 -45.01
CA ASN A 32 14.62 2.88 -44.86
C ASN A 32 14.68 1.47 -45.44
N ILE A 33 14.44 0.41 -44.67
CA ILE A 33 14.04 -0.89 -45.21
C ILE A 33 12.91 -1.44 -44.33
N SER A 34 11.76 -1.55 -44.99
CA SER A 34 10.57 -2.28 -44.58
C SER A 34 10.73 -3.75 -44.99
N SER A 35 10.29 -4.67 -44.12
CA SER A 35 9.62 -5.95 -44.43
C SER A 35 9.59 -6.80 -43.14
N ALA A 36 8.45 -6.91 -42.47
CA ALA A 36 7.42 -7.94 -42.66
C ALA A 36 7.74 -9.26 -41.93
N SER A 37 6.93 -9.51 -40.89
CA SER A 37 6.37 -10.79 -40.45
C SER A 37 7.26 -12.03 -40.37
N GLU A 38 7.47 -12.51 -39.15
CA GLU A 38 7.25 -13.93 -38.84
C GLU A 38 6.86 -14.09 -37.37
N SER A 39 5.60 -14.47 -37.18
CA SER A 39 5.02 -14.88 -35.91
C SER A 39 5.56 -16.24 -35.51
N ASN A 40 6.21 -16.33 -34.35
CA ASN A 40 6.38 -17.59 -33.65
C ASN A 40 5.73 -17.49 -32.27
N ASN A 41 4.49 -17.95 -32.22
CA ASN A 41 3.78 -18.28 -31.01
C ASN A 41 4.48 -19.47 -30.35
N ILE A 42 5.34 -19.21 -29.37
CA ILE A 42 5.70 -20.20 -28.36
C ILE A 42 4.83 -19.87 -27.15
N ALA A 43 3.70 -20.56 -27.07
CA ALA A 43 2.91 -20.64 -25.85
C ALA A 43 3.75 -21.38 -24.80
N VAL A 44 4.47 -20.63 -23.97
CA VAL A 44 4.97 -21.14 -22.70
C VAL A 44 3.77 -21.14 -21.76
N ALA A 45 3.14 -22.30 -21.64
CA ALA A 45 2.20 -22.56 -20.57
C ALA A 45 2.99 -22.59 -19.25
N THR A 46 3.05 -21.45 -18.56
CA THR A 46 3.37 -21.41 -17.14
C THR A 46 2.20 -22.07 -16.41
N ASN A 47 2.38 -23.34 -16.03
CA ASN A 47 1.53 -24.00 -15.05
C ASN A 47 1.62 -23.20 -13.75
N ASN A 48 0.61 -22.39 -13.48
CA ASN A 48 0.30 -21.92 -12.14
C ASN A 48 -0.37 -23.08 -11.39
N ASN A 49 0.45 -24.03 -10.96
CA ASN A 49 0.12 -24.93 -9.88
C ASN A 49 1.00 -24.51 -8.70
N ASP A 50 0.65 -23.40 -8.06
CA ASP A 50 0.96 -23.25 -6.62
C ASP A 50 -0.12 -24.05 -5.89
N ASP A 51 0.00 -25.37 -6.01
CA ASP A 51 -0.75 -26.34 -5.23
C ASP A 51 -0.28 -26.21 -3.77
N ASP A 52 -1.19 -25.78 -2.89
CA ASP A 52 -1.37 -26.17 -1.48
C ASP A 52 -0.32 -27.13 -0.85
N GLU A 53 0.94 -26.72 -0.71
CA GLU A 53 1.95 -27.42 0.10
C GLU A 53 1.99 -26.91 1.56
N ASP A 54 0.96 -26.19 2.03
CA ASP A 54 1.10 -25.28 3.18
C ASP A 54 0.69 -25.82 4.56
N ASN A 55 0.62 -27.14 4.78
CA ASN A 55 0.16 -27.69 6.07
C ASN A 55 1.19 -28.46 6.90
N ASN A 56 2.46 -28.52 6.48
CA ASN A 56 3.52 -29.25 7.22
C ASN A 56 4.76 -28.40 7.51
N ARG A 57 4.63 -27.08 7.68
CA ARG A 57 5.76 -26.28 8.19
C ARG A 57 6.00 -26.62 9.65
N GLU A 58 7.18 -27.17 9.95
CA GLU A 58 7.57 -27.55 11.30
C GLU A 58 7.69 -26.29 12.18
N LEU A 59 6.89 -26.23 13.25
CA LEU A 59 6.93 -25.15 14.24
C LEU A 59 8.23 -25.21 15.04
N PRO A 60 8.81 -24.05 15.41
CA PRO A 60 10.08 -24.04 16.13
C PRO A 60 9.92 -24.55 17.55
N THR A 61 10.91 -25.28 18.04
CA THR A 61 11.10 -25.46 19.47
C THR A 61 11.49 -24.12 20.13
N PRO A 62 11.27 -23.95 21.45
CA PRO A 62 11.70 -22.73 22.15
C PRO A 62 13.21 -22.42 22.00
N ALA A 63 14.05 -23.47 21.90
CA ALA A 63 15.48 -23.33 21.70
C ALA A 63 15.84 -22.82 20.30
N GLU A 64 15.14 -23.29 19.26
CA GLU A 64 15.34 -22.82 17.88
C GLU A 64 14.90 -21.37 17.73
N LEU A 65 13.72 -21.01 18.25
CA LEU A 65 13.26 -19.62 18.22
C LEU A 65 14.24 -18.68 18.93
N SER A 66 14.71 -19.06 20.13
CA SER A 66 15.71 -18.27 20.86
C SER A 66 17.01 -18.10 20.08
N LYS A 67 17.44 -19.13 19.36
CA LYS A 67 18.62 -19.09 18.49
C LYS A 67 18.43 -18.14 17.31
N GLU A 68 17.32 -18.22 16.58
CA GLU A 68 17.05 -17.31 15.45
C GLU A 68 16.94 -15.85 15.93
N LEU A 69 16.23 -15.61 17.03
CA LEU A 69 16.15 -14.28 17.66
C LEU A 69 17.51 -13.77 18.17
N SER A 70 18.50 -14.62 18.38
CA SER A 70 19.85 -14.20 18.75
C SER A 70 20.70 -13.80 17.54
N LYS A 71 20.41 -14.37 16.36
CA LYS A 71 21.11 -14.06 15.11
C LYS A 71 20.83 -12.65 14.58
N ILE A 72 19.67 -12.09 14.91
CA ILE A 72 19.31 -10.72 14.48
C ILE A 72 19.81 -9.65 15.46
N VAL A 73 20.22 -10.00 16.68
CA VAL A 73 20.66 -9.01 17.70
C VAL A 73 22.16 -9.03 17.92
N SER A 74 22.82 -10.17 17.72
CA SER A 74 24.25 -10.31 18.03
C SER A 74 25.15 -9.98 16.83
N ASP A 75 26.17 -9.18 17.11
CA ASP A 75 27.32 -8.88 16.24
C ASP A 75 28.19 -10.09 15.84
N ARG A 76 27.95 -11.25 16.46
CA ARG A 76 28.70 -12.48 16.19
C ARG A 76 28.25 -13.19 14.92
N TYR A 77 27.06 -12.88 14.43
CA TYR A 77 26.49 -13.49 13.24
C TYR A 77 26.71 -12.58 12.04
N SER A 78 26.92 -13.20 10.89
CA SER A 78 26.97 -12.49 9.62
C SER A 78 25.59 -11.93 9.24
N ARG A 79 25.59 -10.91 8.38
CA ARG A 79 24.34 -10.31 7.89
C ARG A 79 23.44 -11.34 7.20
N ASP A 80 24.02 -12.23 6.41
CA ASP A 80 23.30 -13.32 5.74
C ASP A 80 22.67 -14.31 6.73
N GLU A 81 23.27 -14.50 7.90
CA GLU A 81 22.65 -15.29 8.98
C GLU A 81 21.49 -14.55 9.64
N SER A 82 21.58 -13.23 9.80
CA SER A 82 20.47 -12.42 10.30
C SER A 82 19.29 -12.39 9.32
N VAL A 83 19.55 -12.23 8.02
CA VAL A 83 18.52 -12.26 6.96
C VAL A 83 17.80 -13.61 6.95
N ARG A 84 18.54 -14.72 6.90
CA ARG A 84 17.95 -16.08 6.99
C ARG A 84 17.16 -16.30 8.28
N ALA A 85 17.58 -15.68 9.39
CA ALA A 85 16.83 -15.75 10.63
C ALA A 85 15.49 -15.00 10.52
N LEU A 86 15.44 -13.82 9.88
CA LEU A 86 14.19 -13.12 9.62
C LEU A 86 13.26 -13.91 8.69
N GLU A 87 13.79 -14.55 7.64
CA GLU A 87 13.01 -15.45 6.78
C GLU A 87 12.37 -16.61 7.57
N ASN A 88 13.12 -17.24 8.48
CA ASN A 88 12.59 -18.28 9.36
C ASN A 88 11.48 -17.73 10.27
N LEU A 89 11.71 -16.58 10.89
CA LEU A 89 10.71 -15.91 11.74
C LEU A 89 9.45 -15.55 10.96
N TYR A 90 9.60 -15.07 9.73
CA TYR A 90 8.49 -14.77 8.82
C TYR A 90 7.68 -16.02 8.51
N ASN A 91 8.36 -17.11 8.13
CA ASN A 91 7.70 -18.37 7.78
C ASN A 91 6.97 -19.00 8.96
N TRP A 92 7.49 -18.88 10.18
CA TRP A 92 6.78 -19.32 11.39
C TRP A 92 5.63 -18.39 11.77
N ALA A 93 5.77 -17.07 11.58
CA ALA A 93 4.68 -16.13 11.81
C ALA A 93 3.51 -16.34 10.84
N LEU A 94 3.82 -16.69 9.59
CA LEU A 94 2.82 -16.97 8.54
C LEU A 94 1.89 -18.14 8.90
N THR A 95 2.33 -19.08 9.74
CA THR A 95 1.46 -20.21 10.13
C THR A 95 0.31 -19.80 11.04
N GLY A 96 0.32 -18.58 11.59
CA GLY A 96 -0.69 -18.13 12.55
C GLY A 96 -0.72 -18.96 13.83
N ASP A 97 0.34 -19.71 14.15
CA ASP A 97 0.31 -20.63 15.28
C ASP A 97 0.36 -19.87 16.61
N ASN A 98 -0.63 -20.14 17.47
CA ASN A 98 -0.78 -19.44 18.75
C ASN A 98 0.40 -19.68 19.69
N ASP A 99 0.97 -20.88 19.69
CA ASP A 99 2.06 -21.23 20.59
C ASP A 99 3.37 -20.59 20.11
N PHE A 100 3.60 -20.52 18.80
CA PHE A 100 4.65 -19.68 18.21
C PHE A 100 4.50 -18.22 18.65
N LEU A 101 3.33 -17.60 18.48
CA LEU A 101 3.10 -16.20 18.84
C LEU A 101 3.34 -15.94 20.34
N LYS A 102 2.90 -16.84 21.22
CA LYS A 102 3.16 -16.76 22.67
C LYS A 102 4.65 -16.86 22.99
N LEU A 103 5.37 -17.77 22.35
CA LEU A 103 6.81 -17.92 22.54
C LEU A 103 7.57 -16.70 21.99
N PHE A 104 7.18 -16.21 20.81
CA PHE A 104 7.73 -15.01 20.20
C PHE A 104 7.57 -13.80 21.11
N TYR A 105 6.37 -13.59 21.66
CA TYR A 105 6.10 -12.55 22.65
C TYR A 105 6.94 -12.75 23.92
N THR A 106 6.99 -13.97 24.47
CA THR A 106 7.74 -14.29 25.70
C THR A 106 9.23 -14.00 25.58
N TYR A 107 9.83 -14.22 24.41
CA TYR A 107 11.24 -13.94 24.15
C TYR A 107 11.53 -12.50 23.71
N GLY A 108 10.54 -11.62 23.74
CA GLY A 108 10.66 -10.23 23.30
C GLY A 108 10.96 -10.12 21.82
N GLY A 109 10.43 -11.05 21.01
CA GLY A 109 10.73 -11.16 19.59
C GLY A 109 10.50 -9.85 18.84
N ILE A 110 9.39 -9.16 19.12
CA ILE A 110 9.06 -7.91 18.44
C ILE A 110 10.06 -6.78 18.75
N VAL A 111 10.50 -6.68 20.02
CA VAL A 111 11.51 -5.70 20.44
C VAL A 111 12.81 -5.93 19.67
N ARG A 112 13.24 -7.20 19.54
CA ARG A 112 14.46 -7.57 18.82
C ARG A 112 14.40 -7.29 17.33
N VAL A 113 13.23 -7.51 16.70
CA VAL A 113 13.03 -7.19 15.27
C VAL A 113 13.08 -5.68 15.06
N VAL A 114 12.45 -4.89 15.94
CA VAL A 114 12.51 -3.42 15.89
C VAL A 114 13.93 -2.90 16.12
N ASP A 115 14.67 -3.46 17.10
CA ASP A 115 16.06 -3.09 17.35
C ASP A 115 16.97 -3.42 16.16
N PHE A 116 16.78 -4.57 15.51
CA PHE A 116 17.48 -4.92 14.28
C PHE A 116 17.19 -3.92 13.15
N LEU A 117 15.93 -3.52 12.99
CA LEU A 117 15.52 -2.55 11.98
C LEU A 117 16.18 -1.17 12.23
N LYS A 118 16.15 -0.67 13.47
CA LYS A 118 16.85 0.56 13.88
C LYS A 118 18.35 0.48 13.59
N ALA A 119 19.01 -0.58 14.06
CA ALA A 119 20.44 -0.78 13.86
C ALA A 119 20.82 -0.87 12.37
N THR A 120 19.94 -1.44 11.54
CA THR A 120 20.15 -1.52 10.09
C THR A 120 20.09 -0.16 9.41
N MET A 121 19.14 0.70 9.79
CA MET A 121 19.02 2.05 9.23
C MET A 121 20.17 2.96 9.69
N ASP A 122 20.64 2.78 10.94
CA ASP A 122 21.73 3.55 11.52
C ASP A 122 23.14 3.09 11.07
N ASP A 123 23.27 1.88 10.53
CA ASP A 123 24.56 1.34 10.06
C ASP A 123 24.97 1.97 8.73
N VAL A 124 25.97 2.86 8.79
CA VAL A 124 26.56 3.53 7.63
C VAL A 124 27.21 2.59 6.62
N ASN A 125 27.52 1.35 7.01
CA ASN A 125 28.09 0.34 6.12
C ASN A 125 27.02 -0.57 5.51
N CYS A 126 25.79 -0.52 6.02
CA CYS A 126 24.65 -1.22 5.44
C CYS A 126 23.95 -0.24 4.49
N GLU A 127 24.23 -0.31 3.19
CA GLU A 127 23.65 0.60 2.20
C GLU A 127 23.06 -0.14 0.99
N GLY A 128 22.32 0.59 0.15
CA GLY A 128 21.79 0.07 -1.11
C GLY A 128 20.84 -1.11 -0.93
N SER A 129 20.99 -2.13 -1.79
CA SER A 129 20.06 -3.27 -1.83
C SER A 129 20.06 -4.10 -0.55
N ILE A 130 21.20 -4.22 0.13
CA ILE A 130 21.34 -5.02 1.35
C ILE A 130 20.51 -4.39 2.48
N ARG A 131 20.59 -3.06 2.63
CA ARG A 131 19.75 -2.32 3.59
C ARG A 131 18.28 -2.55 3.31
N MET A 132 17.88 -2.41 2.03
CA MET A 132 16.48 -2.56 1.63
C MET A 132 15.94 -3.97 1.85
N GLU A 133 16.75 -5.00 1.60
CA GLU A 133 16.40 -6.40 1.89
C GLU A 133 16.17 -6.62 3.38
N CYS A 134 17.09 -6.14 4.23
CA CYS A 134 16.92 -6.22 5.68
C CYS A 134 15.67 -5.50 6.19
N ILE A 135 15.36 -4.32 5.63
CA ILE A 135 14.13 -3.59 5.94
C ILE A 135 12.90 -4.41 5.51
N ALA A 136 12.92 -4.96 4.30
CA ALA A 136 11.81 -5.73 3.75
C ALA A 136 11.49 -6.96 4.61
N ASP A 137 12.51 -7.71 5.04
CA ASP A 137 12.33 -8.92 5.83
C ASP A 137 11.89 -8.62 7.26
N ALA A 138 12.49 -7.62 7.91
CA ALA A 138 12.11 -7.22 9.26
C ALA A 138 10.66 -6.68 9.29
N ALA A 139 10.30 -5.82 8.34
CA ALA A 139 8.93 -5.34 8.19
C ALA A 139 7.96 -6.47 7.83
N GLY A 140 8.39 -7.43 7.02
CA GLY A 140 7.63 -8.65 6.71
C GLY A 140 7.29 -9.44 7.97
N VAL A 141 8.28 -9.69 8.85
CA VAL A 141 8.03 -10.36 10.14
C VAL A 141 7.01 -9.58 10.97
N ILE A 142 7.15 -8.26 11.06
CA ILE A 142 6.21 -7.39 11.78
C ILE A 142 4.80 -7.48 11.19
N ALA A 143 4.67 -7.50 9.86
CA ALA A 143 3.38 -7.63 9.20
C ALA A 143 2.68 -8.94 9.59
N GLN A 144 3.40 -10.06 9.59
CA GLN A 144 2.81 -11.37 9.89
C GLN A 144 2.42 -11.52 11.36
N ILE A 145 3.27 -11.10 12.29
CA ILE A 145 2.95 -11.15 13.74
C ILE A 145 1.83 -10.18 14.15
N ALA A 146 1.57 -9.17 13.32
CA ALA A 146 0.47 -8.22 13.47
C ALA A 146 -0.76 -8.60 12.63
N TYR A 147 -0.81 -9.77 12.02
CA TYR A 147 -1.99 -10.19 11.28
C TYR A 147 -3.08 -10.71 12.24
N GLN A 148 -4.34 -10.31 12.02
CA GLN A 148 -5.50 -10.86 12.71
C GLN A 148 -6.25 -11.80 11.77
N GLU A 149 -6.34 -13.07 12.17
CA GLU A 149 -7.21 -14.03 11.49
C GLU A 149 -8.69 -13.76 11.80
N GLU A 150 -9.56 -14.08 10.85
CA GLU A 150 -11.02 -13.99 10.97
C GLU A 150 -11.59 -14.82 12.14
N ASN A 151 -10.83 -15.81 12.61
CA ASN A 151 -11.24 -16.74 13.67
C ASN A 151 -11.10 -16.13 15.08
N PHE A 152 -10.45 -14.98 15.21
CA PHE A 152 -10.16 -14.26 16.46
C PHE A 152 -9.35 -15.04 17.53
N ILE A 153 -8.87 -16.26 17.22
CA ILE A 153 -8.20 -17.15 18.20
C ILE A 153 -6.94 -16.50 18.78
N ASN A 154 -6.21 -15.75 17.96
CA ASN A 154 -4.91 -15.17 18.32
C ASN A 154 -4.99 -13.69 18.72
N ASN A 155 -6.17 -13.09 18.74
CA ASN A 155 -6.28 -11.63 18.86
C ASN A 155 -5.73 -11.10 20.18
N GLU A 156 -5.84 -11.85 21.28
CA GLU A 156 -5.29 -11.43 22.57
C GLU A 156 -3.75 -11.36 22.53
N ILE A 157 -3.08 -12.38 21.96
CA ILE A 157 -1.61 -12.40 21.92
C ILE A 157 -1.08 -11.39 20.90
N VAL A 158 -1.75 -11.27 19.75
CA VAL A 158 -1.43 -10.27 18.72
C VAL A 158 -1.57 -8.85 19.29
N ALA A 159 -2.64 -8.56 20.05
CA ALA A 159 -2.80 -7.25 20.70
C ALA A 159 -1.68 -6.94 21.69
N LYS A 160 -1.20 -7.93 22.47
CA LYS A 160 -0.04 -7.77 23.37
C LYS A 160 1.25 -7.49 22.61
N ILE A 161 1.47 -8.18 21.50
CA ILE A 161 2.62 -7.97 20.62
C ILE A 161 2.57 -6.55 20.03
N VAL A 162 1.42 -6.10 19.53
CA VAL A 162 1.25 -4.74 18.99
C VAL A 162 1.40 -3.66 20.06
N ALA A 163 0.89 -3.88 21.27
CA ALA A 163 1.14 -2.97 22.40
C ALA A 163 2.64 -2.84 22.70
N THR A 164 3.38 -3.95 22.68
CA THR A 164 4.83 -3.94 22.87
C THR A 164 5.55 -3.22 21.72
N LEU A 165 5.06 -3.38 20.48
CA LEU A 165 5.59 -2.66 19.31
C LEU A 165 5.46 -1.15 19.49
N LEU A 166 4.33 -0.67 20.02
CA LEU A 166 4.13 0.74 20.32
C LEU A 166 5.09 1.22 21.41
N ASP A 167 5.24 0.45 22.48
CA ASP A 167 6.11 0.78 23.63
C ASP A 167 7.60 0.85 23.26
N CYS A 168 8.03 0.18 22.18
CA CYS A 168 9.43 0.17 21.73
C CYS A 168 9.71 1.07 20.51
N ASP A 169 8.86 2.08 20.27
CA ASP A 169 8.93 3.01 19.12
C ASP A 169 8.84 2.31 17.74
N GLY A 170 8.17 1.15 17.67
CA GLY A 170 8.08 0.36 16.44
C GLY A 170 7.39 1.12 15.30
N ILE A 171 6.36 1.91 15.60
CA ILE A 171 5.66 2.72 14.58
C ILE A 171 6.58 3.80 14.00
N THR A 172 7.25 4.57 14.85
CA THR A 172 8.22 5.59 14.42
C THR A 172 9.34 4.97 13.59
N THR A 173 9.78 3.76 13.96
CA THR A 173 10.80 3.00 13.22
C THR A 173 10.30 2.58 11.83
N LEU A 174 9.06 2.10 11.71
CA LEU A 174 8.46 1.76 10.43
C LEU A 174 8.24 2.99 9.53
N ILE A 175 7.89 4.14 10.12
CA ILE A 175 7.77 5.41 9.36
C ILE A 175 9.14 5.76 8.77
N ALA A 176 10.20 5.77 9.59
CA ALA A 176 11.56 6.04 9.12
C ALA A 176 12.01 5.02 8.05
N ALA A 177 11.66 3.75 8.19
CA ALA A 177 11.95 2.72 7.20
C ALA A 177 11.20 2.95 5.88
N SER A 178 9.96 3.46 5.92
CA SER A 178 9.22 3.86 4.73
C SER A 178 9.86 5.07 4.03
N GLU A 179 10.42 6.01 4.79
CA GLU A 179 11.06 7.24 4.30
C GLU A 179 12.41 6.99 3.61
N GLU A 180 13.01 5.80 3.78
CA GLU A 180 14.19 5.38 2.99
C GLU A 180 13.85 5.20 1.49
N TYR A 181 12.57 5.09 1.13
CA TYR A 181 12.16 5.03 -0.27
C TYR A 181 12.28 6.40 -0.95
N THR A 182 13.15 6.51 -1.97
CA THR A 182 13.43 7.77 -2.65
C THR A 182 12.60 8.01 -3.92
N GLY A 183 11.66 7.12 -4.24
CA GLY A 183 10.88 7.18 -5.50
C GLY A 183 11.57 6.50 -6.68
N GLU A 184 12.70 5.82 -6.47
CA GLU A 184 13.41 5.10 -7.52
C GLU A 184 12.73 3.78 -7.88
N LYS A 185 12.87 3.36 -9.15
CA LYS A 185 12.31 2.09 -9.65
C LYS A 185 13.09 0.84 -9.17
N GLY A 186 13.96 0.99 -8.19
CA GLY A 186 14.79 -0.10 -7.67
C GLY A 186 13.92 -1.17 -7.01
N VAL A 187 13.96 -2.40 -7.52
CA VAL A 187 13.18 -3.53 -6.97
C VAL A 187 13.40 -3.72 -5.46
N PRO A 188 14.63 -3.64 -4.91
CA PRO A 188 14.83 -3.77 -3.47
C PRO A 188 14.11 -2.69 -2.66
N GLN A 189 14.20 -1.42 -3.08
CA GLN A 189 13.52 -0.33 -2.37
C GLN A 189 11.99 -0.51 -2.41
N LEU A 190 11.45 -0.91 -3.57
CA LEU A 190 10.02 -1.18 -3.72
C LEU A 190 9.55 -2.34 -2.83
N LYS A 191 10.34 -3.42 -2.72
CA LYS A 191 10.04 -4.51 -1.80
C LYS A 191 10.05 -4.06 -0.33
N ALA A 192 11.04 -3.26 0.06
CA ALA A 192 11.15 -2.71 1.41
C ALA A 192 9.91 -1.90 1.79
N VAL A 193 9.56 -0.89 0.98
CA VAL A 193 8.37 -0.06 1.24
C VAL A 193 7.08 -0.86 1.16
N CYS A 194 6.98 -1.84 0.25
CA CYS A 194 5.83 -2.74 0.18
C CYS A 194 5.63 -3.52 1.49
N SER A 195 6.69 -4.10 2.05
CA SER A 195 6.64 -4.83 3.33
C SER A 195 6.32 -3.91 4.51
N VAL A 196 6.86 -2.69 4.53
CA VAL A 196 6.53 -1.68 5.57
C VAL A 196 5.05 -1.32 5.53
N TRP A 197 4.49 -1.08 4.34
CA TRP A 197 3.06 -0.77 4.22
C TRP A 197 2.16 -1.98 4.46
N HIS A 198 2.63 -3.20 4.19
CA HIS A 198 1.94 -4.40 4.64
C HIS A 198 1.88 -4.48 6.17
N ALA A 199 2.97 -4.12 6.86
CA ALA A 199 2.97 -4.01 8.32
C ALA A 199 1.98 -2.94 8.81
N PHE A 200 1.97 -1.75 8.19
CA PHE A 200 1.00 -0.71 8.55
C PHE A 200 -0.44 -1.14 8.33
N ARG A 201 -0.76 -1.79 7.21
CA ARG A 201 -2.10 -2.33 6.93
C ARG A 201 -2.59 -3.18 8.09
N ASN A 202 -1.80 -4.19 8.48
CA ASN A 202 -2.17 -5.12 9.53
C ASN A 202 -2.26 -4.42 10.89
N LEU A 203 -1.33 -3.52 11.21
CA LEU A 203 -1.36 -2.72 12.43
C LEU A 203 -2.61 -1.83 12.50
N THR A 204 -2.96 -1.11 11.43
CA THR A 204 -4.12 -0.21 11.42
C THR A 204 -5.45 -0.94 11.57
N CYS A 205 -5.53 -2.23 11.25
CA CYS A 205 -6.70 -3.06 11.53
C CYS A 205 -6.83 -3.45 13.01
N ILE A 206 -5.73 -3.51 13.78
CA ILE A 206 -5.69 -3.92 15.20
C ILE A 206 -5.84 -2.73 16.15
N LEU A 207 -5.12 -1.66 15.83
CA LEU A 207 -5.06 -0.42 16.58
C LEU A 207 -6.40 0.33 16.84
N PRO A 208 -7.54 0.03 16.19
CA PRO A 208 -8.81 0.71 16.44
C PRO A 208 -9.49 0.43 17.78
N SER A 209 -9.07 -0.62 18.49
CA SER A 209 -9.73 -1.02 19.73
C SER A 209 -9.35 -0.10 20.90
N ASP A 210 -10.05 1.03 21.04
CA ASP A 210 -10.21 1.94 22.21
C ASP A 210 -8.98 2.36 23.06
N THR A 211 -7.76 1.90 22.78
CA THR A 211 -6.68 1.94 23.79
C THR A 211 -5.25 2.01 23.29
N LEU A 212 -4.94 1.74 22.01
CA LEU A 212 -3.55 1.53 21.59
C LEU A 212 -2.98 2.63 20.69
N MET A 213 -3.69 3.09 19.65
CA MET A 213 -3.16 4.16 18.78
C MET A 213 -3.64 5.54 19.22
N ILE A 214 -2.68 6.40 19.52
CA ILE A 214 -2.92 7.82 19.74
C ILE A 214 -3.24 8.48 18.40
N GLN A 215 -4.22 9.37 18.37
CA GLN A 215 -4.66 10.10 17.17
C GLN A 215 -3.49 10.73 16.39
N ASP A 216 -2.51 11.32 17.09
CA ASP A 216 -1.33 11.92 16.47
C ASP A 216 -0.52 10.90 15.64
N THR A 217 -0.34 9.68 16.17
CA THR A 217 0.35 8.60 15.47
C THR A 217 -0.41 8.18 14.21
N ALA A 218 -1.74 8.07 14.30
CA ALA A 218 -2.60 7.76 13.15
C ALA A 218 -2.46 8.80 12.03
N ILE A 219 -2.46 10.08 12.40
CA ILE A 219 -2.31 11.19 11.45
C ILE A 219 -0.92 11.20 10.82
N ILE A 220 0.14 10.86 11.57
CA ILE A 220 1.50 10.77 11.01
C ILE A 220 1.58 9.62 10.00
N ILE A 221 1.06 8.43 10.33
CA ILE A 221 0.99 7.30 9.39
C ILE A 221 0.20 7.72 8.14
N PHE A 222 -0.95 8.38 8.32
CA PHE A 222 -1.77 8.86 7.23
C PHE A 222 -1.01 9.83 6.31
N GLY A 223 -0.35 10.85 6.87
CA GLY A 223 0.45 11.80 6.12
C GLY A 223 1.58 11.12 5.33
N THR A 224 2.29 10.19 5.98
CA THR A 224 3.37 9.40 5.36
C THR A 224 2.84 8.59 4.18
N GLY A 225 1.64 7.99 4.28
CA GLY A 225 1.02 7.23 3.19
C GLY A 225 0.69 8.09 1.98
N ILE A 226 0.25 9.32 2.21
CA ILE A 226 -0.02 10.29 1.15
C ILE A 226 1.27 10.73 0.43
N ASP A 227 2.37 10.84 1.16
CA ASP A 227 3.69 11.12 0.58
C ASP A 227 4.18 9.93 -0.27
N ILE A 228 3.99 8.69 0.21
CA ILE A 228 4.31 7.48 -0.55
C ILE A 228 3.47 7.33 -1.83
N ILE A 229 2.16 7.61 -1.76
CA ILE A 229 1.28 7.71 -2.95
C ILE A 229 1.88 8.69 -3.96
N SER A 230 2.34 9.84 -3.50
CA SER A 230 2.93 10.89 -4.35
C SER A 230 4.25 10.44 -4.99
N LEU A 231 5.09 9.68 -4.27
CA LEU A 231 6.34 9.11 -4.78
C LEU A 231 6.11 7.97 -5.78
N LEU A 232 5.07 7.16 -5.59
CA LEU A 232 4.74 6.03 -6.45
C LEU A 232 3.97 6.40 -7.72
N LYS A 233 3.54 7.67 -7.88
CA LYS A 233 2.71 8.10 -9.02
C LYS A 233 3.28 7.76 -10.40
N SER A 234 4.60 7.78 -10.55
CA SER A 234 5.32 7.52 -11.82
C SER A 234 6.00 6.16 -11.88
N VAL A 235 5.81 5.32 -10.85
CA VAL A 235 6.41 4.00 -10.73
C VAL A 235 5.34 2.96 -10.99
N ASP A 236 5.57 2.09 -11.97
CA ASP A 236 4.64 1.06 -12.40
C ASP A 236 5.17 -0.34 -12.06
N GLY A 237 4.32 -1.36 -12.16
CA GLY A 237 4.62 -2.75 -11.87
C GLY A 237 3.86 -3.29 -10.66
N ASP A 238 3.92 -4.61 -10.49
CA ASP A 238 3.08 -5.33 -9.54
C ASP A 238 3.41 -4.97 -8.10
N ILE A 239 4.70 -4.84 -7.75
CA ILE A 239 5.12 -4.45 -6.40
C ILE A 239 4.66 -3.02 -6.05
N ALA A 240 4.76 -2.09 -7.00
CA ALA A 240 4.30 -0.71 -6.79
C ALA A 240 2.77 -0.66 -6.61
N SER A 241 2.04 -1.46 -7.39
CA SER A 241 0.59 -1.58 -7.25
C SER A 241 0.20 -2.21 -5.91
N LYS A 242 0.89 -3.27 -5.49
CA LYS A 242 0.69 -3.92 -4.18
C LYS A 242 1.05 -3.01 -3.01
N THR A 243 2.06 -2.16 -3.17
CA THR A 243 2.41 -1.15 -2.18
C THR A 243 1.28 -0.14 -2.02
N LEU A 244 0.77 0.40 -3.14
CA LEU A 244 -0.35 1.34 -3.11
C LEU A 244 -1.62 0.70 -2.55
N GLU A 245 -1.88 -0.57 -2.86
CA GLU A 245 -2.97 -1.36 -2.28
C GLU A 245 -2.88 -1.37 -0.75
N ASN A 246 -1.71 -1.76 -0.20
CA ASN A 246 -1.49 -1.73 1.24
C ASN A 246 -1.63 -0.33 1.84
N VAL A 247 -1.15 0.71 1.16
CA VAL A 247 -1.33 2.10 1.59
C VAL A 247 -2.81 2.46 1.68
N PHE A 248 -3.61 2.20 0.65
CA PHE A 248 -5.04 2.51 0.66
C PHE A 248 -5.77 1.77 1.79
N CYS A 249 -5.48 0.48 2.02
CA CYS A 249 -6.05 -0.25 3.17
C CYS A 249 -5.72 0.43 4.51
N SER A 250 -4.47 0.88 4.69
CA SER A 250 -4.07 1.57 5.91
C SER A 250 -4.81 2.89 6.09
N LEU A 251 -4.89 3.69 5.02
CA LEU A 251 -5.58 4.99 5.04
C LEU A 251 -7.08 4.81 5.28
N ASP A 252 -7.70 3.82 4.66
CA ASP A 252 -9.11 3.46 4.84
C ASP A 252 -9.41 3.11 6.29
N SER A 253 -8.62 2.20 6.87
CA SER A 253 -8.74 1.85 8.29
C SER A 253 -8.64 3.10 9.18
N ILE A 254 -7.66 3.97 8.95
CA ILE A 254 -7.49 5.21 9.73
C ILE A 254 -8.70 6.15 9.61
N VAL A 255 -9.27 6.30 8.40
CA VAL A 255 -10.47 7.14 8.18
C VAL A 255 -11.68 6.52 8.85
N ASN A 256 -11.84 5.20 8.77
CA ASN A 256 -12.96 4.48 9.37
C ASN A 256 -13.03 4.68 10.91
N HIS A 257 -11.89 4.96 11.54
CA HIS A 257 -11.78 5.25 12.98
C HIS A 257 -11.81 6.74 13.35
N ASP A 258 -12.28 7.60 12.44
CA ASP A 258 -12.53 9.02 12.70
C ASP A 258 -11.30 9.84 13.13
N PHE A 259 -10.09 9.34 12.84
CA PHE A 259 -8.85 10.07 13.13
C PHE A 259 -8.67 11.29 12.20
N VAL A 260 -9.21 11.21 10.98
CA VAL A 260 -9.09 12.22 9.94
C VAL A 260 -10.29 13.14 9.94
N THR A 261 -10.04 14.45 10.08
CA THR A 261 -11.11 15.46 10.00
C THR A 261 -11.32 15.94 8.57
N LYS A 262 -12.55 16.35 8.23
CA LYS A 262 -12.87 16.98 6.94
C LYS A 262 -11.92 18.15 6.64
N LYS A 263 -11.64 19.01 7.63
CA LYS A 263 -10.75 20.15 7.44
C LYS A 263 -9.34 19.73 7.03
N TYR A 264 -8.74 18.78 7.74
CA TYR A 264 -7.41 18.26 7.40
C TYR A 264 -7.38 17.65 6.00
N PHE A 265 -8.39 16.83 5.67
CA PHE A 265 -8.51 16.18 4.36
C PHE A 265 -8.55 17.20 3.20
N GLN A 266 -9.26 18.31 3.39
CA GLN A 266 -9.40 19.38 2.40
C GLN A 266 -8.15 20.28 2.35
N ASP A 267 -7.65 20.72 3.50
CA ASP A 267 -6.45 21.60 3.59
C ASP A 267 -5.22 20.93 2.94
N GLU A 268 -5.06 19.61 3.09
CA GLU A 268 -3.94 18.84 2.54
C GLU A 268 -4.15 18.33 1.10
N ASN A 269 -5.28 18.67 0.47
CA ASN A 269 -5.67 18.24 -0.88
C ASN A 269 -5.57 16.71 -1.08
N ILE A 270 -5.98 15.93 -0.07
CA ILE A 270 -5.78 14.48 -0.01
C ILE A 270 -6.41 13.77 -1.22
N LEU A 271 -7.67 14.09 -1.53
CA LEU A 271 -8.37 13.50 -2.67
C LEU A 271 -7.60 13.68 -4.00
N SER A 272 -7.08 14.88 -4.24
CA SER A 272 -6.34 15.16 -5.48
C SER A 272 -5.08 14.30 -5.57
N LYS A 273 -4.31 14.20 -4.48
CA LYS A 273 -3.08 13.39 -4.43
C LYS A 273 -3.39 11.90 -4.68
N CYS A 274 -4.44 11.36 -4.06
CA CYS A 274 -4.86 9.97 -4.27
C CYS A 274 -5.31 9.71 -5.71
N LEU A 275 -6.01 10.65 -6.36
CA LEU A 275 -6.46 10.47 -7.74
C LEU A 275 -5.35 10.61 -8.79
N GLU A 276 -4.25 11.31 -8.47
CA GLU A 276 -3.15 11.53 -9.41
C GLU A 276 -2.43 10.25 -9.83
N ILE A 277 -2.34 9.24 -8.95
CA ILE A 277 -1.67 7.96 -9.26
C ILE A 277 -2.34 7.17 -10.38
N PHE A 278 -3.63 7.44 -10.62
CA PHE A 278 -4.43 6.83 -11.68
C PHE A 278 -4.44 7.65 -12.96
N LYS A 279 -3.62 8.71 -13.04
CA LYS A 279 -3.51 9.57 -14.21
C LYS A 279 -2.08 9.52 -14.75
N MET A 280 -1.96 9.18 -16.03
CA MET A 280 -0.71 9.30 -16.78
C MET A 280 -0.93 10.25 -17.94
N ASN A 281 -0.14 11.32 -18.03
CA ASN A 281 -0.26 12.37 -19.06
C ASN A 281 -1.69 12.95 -19.18
N GLY A 282 -2.41 13.06 -18.05
CA GLY A 282 -3.79 13.57 -18.01
C GLY A 282 -4.86 12.57 -18.44
N THR A 283 -4.48 11.34 -18.81
CA THR A 283 -5.41 10.25 -19.12
C THR A 283 -5.49 9.23 -17.99
N TRP A 284 -6.67 8.64 -17.78
CA TRP A 284 -6.83 7.57 -16.78
C TRP A 284 -5.99 6.37 -17.18
N ASN A 285 -4.97 6.08 -16.37
CA ASN A 285 -4.13 4.90 -16.48
C ASN A 285 -4.38 4.05 -15.25
N LEU A 286 -5.42 3.22 -15.33
CA LEU A 286 -5.64 2.19 -14.35
C LEU A 286 -4.55 1.16 -14.58
N ARG A 287 -3.68 0.98 -13.59
CA ARG A 287 -2.65 -0.06 -13.60
C ARG A 287 -3.31 -1.43 -13.83
N SER A 288 -2.53 -2.44 -14.22
CA SER A 288 -3.05 -3.81 -14.41
C SER A 288 -3.55 -4.49 -13.13
N CYS A 289 -3.45 -3.83 -11.97
CA CYS A 289 -3.86 -4.34 -10.68
C CYS A 289 -5.29 -3.93 -10.34
N GLU A 290 -6.20 -4.89 -10.38
CA GLU A 290 -7.62 -4.74 -10.00
C GLU A 290 -7.78 -4.44 -8.51
N GLY A 291 -7.08 -5.17 -7.64
CA GLY A 291 -7.13 -4.98 -6.18
C GLY A 291 -6.70 -3.58 -5.70
N LEU A 292 -5.78 -2.93 -6.42
CA LEU A 292 -5.46 -1.52 -6.17
C LEU A 292 -6.66 -0.61 -6.40
N ILE A 293 -7.43 -0.83 -7.47
CA ILE A 293 -8.60 -0.02 -7.75
C ILE A 293 -9.68 -0.28 -6.72
N GLU A 294 -9.94 -1.54 -6.39
CA GLU A 294 -10.88 -1.95 -5.35
C GLU A 294 -10.62 -1.18 -4.03
N HIS A 295 -9.42 -1.28 -3.47
CA HIS A 295 -9.13 -0.62 -2.19
C HIS A 295 -9.04 0.91 -2.27
N ALA A 296 -8.70 1.46 -3.43
CA ALA A 296 -8.80 2.90 -3.62
C ALA A 296 -10.27 3.37 -3.63
N VAL A 297 -11.17 2.58 -4.21
CA VAL A 297 -12.60 2.88 -4.20
C VAL A 297 -13.17 2.69 -2.80
N ASP A 298 -12.79 1.63 -2.07
CA ASP A 298 -13.15 1.44 -0.65
C ASP A 298 -12.78 2.66 0.19
N PHE A 299 -11.53 3.12 0.05
CA PHE A 299 -11.07 4.33 0.72
C PHE A 299 -11.93 5.55 0.40
N PHE A 300 -12.34 5.74 -0.86
CA PHE A 300 -13.17 6.88 -1.24
C PHE A 300 -14.59 6.78 -0.71
N ASP A 301 -15.17 5.59 -0.62
CA ASP A 301 -16.49 5.40 -0.04
C ASP A 301 -16.47 5.59 1.47
N THR A 302 -15.46 5.08 2.16
CA THR A 302 -15.27 5.38 3.58
C THR A 302 -15.12 6.88 3.80
N CYS A 303 -14.38 7.60 2.95
CA CYS A 303 -14.33 9.06 2.99
C CYS A 303 -15.71 9.72 2.79
N ASP A 304 -16.56 9.17 1.92
CA ASP A 304 -17.95 9.63 1.71
C ASP A 304 -18.80 9.43 2.96
N ILE A 305 -18.82 8.20 3.50
CA ILE A 305 -19.53 7.81 4.71
C ILE A 305 -19.11 8.67 5.90
N LYS A 306 -17.82 9.01 5.99
CA LYS A 306 -17.26 9.87 7.02
C LYS A 306 -17.39 11.37 6.71
N TYR A 307 -18.11 11.73 5.66
CA TYR A 307 -18.40 13.11 5.25
C TYR A 307 -17.14 13.97 5.06
N LEU A 308 -16.05 13.38 4.55
CA LEU A 308 -14.79 14.10 4.29
C LEU A 308 -14.83 14.92 3.00
N PHE A 309 -15.75 14.60 2.09
CA PHE A 309 -15.93 15.32 0.83
C PHE A 309 -16.65 16.67 0.98
N ASP A 310 -16.37 17.60 0.07
CA ASP A 310 -17.06 18.90 -0.06
C ASP A 310 -18.27 18.86 -1.00
N GLY A 311 -18.89 17.68 -1.12
CA GLY A 311 -20.06 17.45 -1.94
C GLY A 311 -19.72 17.42 -3.43
N SER A 312 -20.44 18.18 -4.25
CA SER A 312 -20.47 17.96 -5.71
C SER A 312 -19.14 18.17 -6.45
N SER A 313 -18.17 18.91 -5.90
CA SER A 313 -16.85 19.09 -6.51
C SER A 313 -16.02 17.82 -6.48
N ASP A 314 -16.02 17.14 -5.35
CA ASP A 314 -15.15 15.99 -5.09
C ASP A 314 -15.64 14.78 -5.88
N TYR A 315 -16.96 14.55 -5.92
CA TYR A 315 -17.54 13.51 -6.78
C TYR A 315 -17.23 13.73 -8.26
N LYS A 316 -17.16 14.98 -8.74
CA LYS A 316 -16.76 15.25 -10.15
C LYS A 316 -15.33 14.80 -10.43
N MET A 317 -14.46 14.77 -9.43
CA MET A 317 -13.08 14.31 -9.57
C MET A 317 -12.99 12.77 -9.56
N ILE A 318 -13.85 12.10 -8.78
CA ILE A 318 -13.82 10.64 -8.62
C ILE A 318 -14.62 9.90 -9.70
N ILE A 319 -15.74 10.45 -10.17
CA ILE A 319 -16.59 9.80 -11.20
C ILE A 319 -15.80 9.31 -12.41
N PRO A 320 -14.87 10.09 -13.00
CA PRO A 320 -14.16 9.61 -14.16
C PRO A 320 -13.21 8.42 -13.86
N LEU A 321 -12.70 8.30 -12.62
CA LEU A 321 -11.99 7.11 -12.16
C LEU A 321 -12.93 5.90 -12.13
N LEU A 322 -14.09 6.02 -11.49
CA LEU A 322 -15.06 4.92 -11.38
C LEU A 322 -15.56 4.46 -12.75
N VAL A 323 -15.82 5.40 -13.66
CA VAL A 323 -16.19 5.10 -15.06
C VAL A 323 -15.08 4.34 -15.77
N ALA A 324 -13.83 4.75 -15.60
CA ALA A 324 -12.71 4.04 -16.19
C ALA A 324 -12.56 2.64 -15.57
N ALA A 325 -12.70 2.53 -14.25
CA ALA A 325 -12.57 1.29 -13.48
C ALA A 325 -13.61 0.27 -13.95
N LEU A 326 -14.86 0.69 -14.03
CA LEU A 326 -15.97 -0.15 -14.47
C LEU A 326 -15.80 -0.63 -15.92
N LYS A 327 -15.29 0.23 -16.82
CA LYS A 327 -15.01 -0.17 -18.20
C LYS A 327 -13.90 -1.22 -18.28
N LYS A 328 -12.92 -1.15 -17.38
CA LYS A 328 -11.76 -2.05 -17.38
C LYS A 328 -12.04 -3.36 -16.63
N PHE A 329 -12.78 -3.29 -15.53
CA PHE A 329 -13.07 -4.39 -14.62
C PHE A 329 -14.59 -4.52 -14.41
N PRO A 330 -15.36 -4.83 -15.47
CA PRO A 330 -16.83 -4.88 -15.39
C PRO A 330 -17.37 -6.03 -14.53
N LEU A 331 -16.53 -7.01 -14.18
CA LEU A 331 -16.91 -8.18 -13.39
C LEU A 331 -16.56 -8.06 -11.90
N ASN A 332 -15.88 -7.00 -11.50
CA ASN A 332 -15.54 -6.77 -10.10
C ASN A 332 -16.78 -6.25 -9.35
N ASP A 333 -17.37 -7.10 -8.51
CA ASP A 333 -18.62 -6.79 -7.81
C ASP A 333 -18.49 -5.56 -6.91
N GLU A 334 -17.33 -5.33 -6.29
CA GLU A 334 -17.09 -4.15 -5.45
C GLU A 334 -17.05 -2.85 -6.27
N ILE A 335 -16.27 -2.81 -7.34
CA ILE A 335 -16.24 -1.65 -8.26
C ILE A 335 -17.65 -1.36 -8.79
N ARG A 336 -18.42 -2.40 -9.11
CA ARG A 336 -19.81 -2.23 -9.54
C ARG A 336 -20.68 -1.66 -8.42
N SER A 337 -20.59 -2.21 -7.20
CA SER A 337 -21.38 -1.83 -6.03
C SER A 337 -21.25 -0.32 -5.77
N TYR A 338 -20.04 0.23 -5.88
CA TYR A 338 -19.76 1.65 -5.71
C TYR A 338 -20.29 2.54 -6.84
N VAL A 339 -20.27 2.09 -8.09
CA VAL A 339 -20.83 2.89 -9.18
C VAL A 339 -22.35 3.03 -9.04
N VAL A 340 -23.01 2.05 -8.42
CA VAL A 340 -24.46 2.05 -8.23
C VAL A 340 -24.92 2.63 -6.88
N THR A 341 -24.02 3.08 -6.01
CA THR A 341 -24.42 3.63 -4.70
C THR A 341 -25.18 4.96 -4.85
N PRO A 342 -26.22 5.19 -4.03
CA PRO A 342 -27.12 6.33 -4.22
C PRO A 342 -26.50 7.72 -4.04
N SER A 343 -25.37 7.83 -3.32
CA SER A 343 -24.68 9.11 -3.06
C SER A 343 -24.18 9.76 -4.36
N TRP A 344 -23.83 8.94 -5.36
CA TRP A 344 -23.33 9.39 -6.65
C TRP A 344 -24.42 9.93 -7.58
N ASN A 345 -25.69 9.59 -7.35
CA ASN A 345 -26.84 9.92 -8.20
C ASN A 345 -26.95 11.42 -8.55
N THR A 346 -26.48 12.30 -7.67
CA THR A 346 -26.61 13.76 -7.82
C THR A 346 -25.63 14.34 -8.86
N VAL A 347 -24.54 13.63 -9.17
CA VAL A 347 -23.41 14.17 -9.97
C VAL A 347 -23.25 13.44 -11.31
N LEU A 348 -23.86 12.26 -11.49
CA LEU A 348 -23.65 11.34 -12.63
C LEU A 348 -24.23 11.79 -14.00
N ARG A 349 -24.55 13.08 -14.22
CA ARG A 349 -24.99 13.58 -15.55
C ARG A 349 -23.89 13.56 -16.63
N SER A 350 -22.63 13.25 -16.29
CA SER A 350 -21.50 13.28 -17.24
C SER A 350 -20.86 11.91 -17.49
N GLY A 351 -21.08 11.32 -18.67
CA GLY A 351 -20.24 10.25 -19.24
C GLY A 351 -20.38 8.84 -18.65
N VAL A 352 -21.22 8.66 -17.63
CA VAL A 352 -21.42 7.40 -16.89
C VAL A 352 -22.46 6.49 -17.55
N MET A 353 -23.30 7.07 -18.41
CA MET A 353 -24.42 6.38 -19.03
C MET A 353 -23.98 5.14 -19.84
N GLU A 354 -22.88 5.26 -20.60
CA GLU A 354 -22.36 4.16 -21.42
C GLU A 354 -21.92 2.96 -20.55
N PRO A 355 -21.05 3.10 -19.53
CA PRO A 355 -20.74 2.01 -18.60
C PRO A 355 -21.98 1.39 -17.93
N LEU A 356 -22.94 2.21 -17.49
CA LEU A 356 -24.16 1.73 -16.83
C LEU A 356 -25.04 0.91 -17.80
N ILE A 357 -25.13 1.31 -19.07
CA ILE A 357 -25.83 0.52 -20.10
C ILE A 357 -25.13 -0.81 -20.33
N LEU A 358 -23.79 -0.82 -20.37
CA LEU A 358 -23.01 -2.06 -20.52
C LEU A 358 -23.27 -3.03 -19.36
N LEU A 359 -23.36 -2.52 -18.13
CA LEU A 359 -23.73 -3.33 -16.96
C LEU A 359 -25.12 -3.97 -17.12
N LEU A 360 -26.12 -3.21 -17.57
CA LEU A 360 -27.46 -3.77 -17.81
C LEU A 360 -27.48 -4.82 -18.91
N ALA A 361 -26.68 -4.62 -19.95
CA ALA A 361 -26.60 -5.50 -21.11
C ALA A 361 -25.72 -6.73 -20.87
N SER A 362 -24.96 -6.78 -19.76
CA SER A 362 -24.10 -7.92 -19.46
C SER A 362 -24.92 -9.14 -19.05
N ASP A 363 -24.69 -10.24 -19.77
CA ASP A 363 -25.23 -11.57 -19.45
C ASP A 363 -24.45 -12.25 -18.31
N GLU A 364 -23.25 -11.74 -18.00
CA GLU A 364 -22.40 -12.26 -16.91
C GLU A 364 -22.86 -11.74 -15.54
N ILE A 365 -23.59 -10.62 -15.51
CA ILE A 365 -24.15 -10.03 -14.29
C ILE A 365 -25.59 -10.51 -14.12
N ASN A 366 -25.79 -11.55 -13.31
CA ASN A 366 -27.11 -12.15 -13.07
C ASN A 366 -27.82 -11.62 -11.81
N ASP A 367 -27.23 -10.63 -11.13
CA ASP A 367 -27.88 -9.96 -9.99
C ASP A 367 -28.95 -8.97 -10.48
N GLU A 368 -30.21 -9.37 -10.32
CA GLU A 368 -31.37 -8.55 -10.72
C GLU A 368 -31.57 -7.34 -9.80
N ASP A 369 -31.15 -7.41 -8.52
CA ASP A 369 -31.22 -6.27 -7.60
C ASP A 369 -30.21 -5.20 -8.03
N GLU A 370 -29.01 -5.61 -8.44
CA GLU A 370 -28.02 -4.71 -9.01
C GLU A 370 -28.51 -4.08 -10.32
N LYS A 371 -29.05 -4.89 -11.24
CA LYS A 371 -29.67 -4.38 -12.48
C LYS A 371 -30.81 -3.40 -12.18
N ASN A 372 -31.63 -3.65 -11.16
CA ASN A 372 -32.67 -2.72 -10.72
C ASN A 372 -32.11 -1.40 -10.18
N LYS A 373 -31.00 -1.43 -9.43
CA LYS A 373 -30.28 -0.21 -9.00
C LYS A 373 -29.79 0.59 -10.20
N VAL A 374 -29.18 -0.08 -11.20
CA VAL A 374 -28.72 0.57 -12.43
C VAL A 374 -29.88 1.17 -13.24
N ARG A 375 -30.99 0.44 -13.42
CA ARG A 375 -32.19 0.96 -14.11
C ARG A 375 -32.78 2.18 -13.40
N THR A 376 -32.82 2.14 -12.08
CA THR A 376 -33.28 3.27 -11.24
C THR A 376 -32.36 4.48 -11.42
N LEU A 377 -31.05 4.25 -11.42
CA LEU A 377 -30.04 5.28 -11.63
C LEU A 377 -30.17 5.92 -13.02
N ILE A 378 -30.25 5.11 -14.07
CA ILE A 378 -30.46 5.58 -15.45
C ILE A 378 -31.75 6.40 -15.55
N SER A 379 -32.85 5.94 -14.95
CA SER A 379 -34.13 6.65 -14.99
C SER A 379 -34.03 8.04 -14.32
N LYS A 380 -33.27 8.16 -13.23
CA LYS A 380 -33.00 9.45 -12.56
C LYS A 380 -32.11 10.38 -13.39
N LEU A 381 -31.20 9.83 -14.20
CA LEU A 381 -30.32 10.62 -15.07
C LEU A 381 -31.03 11.18 -16.31
N ILE A 382 -32.03 10.46 -16.81
CA ILE A 382 -32.86 10.87 -17.96
C ILE A 382 -33.92 11.91 -17.55
N ALA A 383 -34.41 11.83 -16.31
CA ALA A 383 -35.35 12.80 -15.74
C ALA A 383 -34.69 14.16 -15.44
#